data_AF-A0A3M6U7Y1-F1
#
_entry.id   AF-A0A3M6U7Y1-F1
#
_cell.length_a   1.000
_cell.length_b   1.000
_cell.length_c   1.000
_cell.angle_alpha   90.00
_cell.angle_beta   90.00
_cell.angle_gamma   90.00
#
_symmetry.space_group_name_H-M   'P 1'
#
loop_
_entity.id
_entity.type
_entity.pdbx_description
1 polymer ?
#
loop_
_entity_poly.entity_id
_entity_poly.type
_entity_poly.pdbx_seq_one_letter_code
_entity_poly.pdbx_strand_id
1 'polypeptide(L)'
;MKLISELRQVNVIQIPRCVTSEPDTKELVYELEAFGDASSSANAEVVYLVFKSRTSTQVQLIASKTGVAPLKKQTISSRRKDNEWKQFVNHRVAEIRQLLPTDI
;
A
#
# COMPACT_ATOMS: atom_id res chain seq x y z
N MET A 1 25.02 4.72 -11.68
CA MET A 1 23.58 4.55 -11.34
C MET A 1 22.79 5.73 -11.86
N LYS A 2 21.86 5.51 -12.79
CA LYS A 2 21.07 6.53 -13.49
C LYS A 2 20.18 7.38 -12.55
N LEU A 3 19.65 6.77 -11.50
CA LEU A 3 18.80 7.42 -10.50
C LEU A 3 19.50 8.60 -9.79
N ILE A 4 20.75 8.42 -9.37
CA ILE A 4 21.49 9.46 -8.63
C ILE A 4 21.76 10.67 -9.53
N SER A 5 22.04 10.45 -10.82
CA SER A 5 22.21 11.55 -11.78
C SER A 5 20.91 12.29 -12.08
N GLU A 6 19.76 11.59 -12.13
CA GLU A 6 18.45 12.19 -12.36
C GLU A 6 18.00 13.01 -11.13
N LEU A 7 18.21 12.49 -9.92
CA LEU A 7 17.86 13.19 -8.68
C LEU A 7 18.62 14.52 -8.53
N ARG A 8 19.87 14.58 -9.02
CA ARG A 8 20.69 15.80 -9.05
C ARG A 8 20.14 16.89 -9.98
N GLN A 9 19.27 16.53 -10.93
CA GLN A 9 18.64 17.48 -11.85
C GLN A 9 17.33 18.04 -11.29
N VAL A 10 16.80 17.47 -10.20
CA VAL A 10 15.59 17.95 -9.53
C VAL A 10 15.94 19.16 -8.67
N ASN A 11 15.70 20.36 -9.21
CA ASN A 11 15.99 21.62 -8.51
C ASN A 11 14.96 21.94 -7.42
N VAL A 12 13.72 21.52 -7.58
CA VAL A 12 12.62 21.82 -6.64
C VAL A 12 11.69 20.60 -6.54
N ILE A 13 11.38 20.21 -5.31
CA ILE A 13 10.32 19.26 -5.00
C ILE A 13 9.19 20.03 -4.34
N GLN A 14 8.04 20.11 -5.01
CA GLN A 14 6.83 20.70 -4.44
C GLN A 14 5.87 19.58 -4.07
N ILE A 15 5.54 19.50 -2.78
CA ILE A 15 4.52 18.57 -2.27
C ILE A 15 3.31 19.42 -1.89
N PRO A 16 2.15 19.24 -2.53
CA PRO A 16 0.96 20.00 -2.20
C PRO A 16 0.50 19.66 -0.79
N ARG A 17 0.13 20.69 -0.01
CA ARG A 17 -0.40 20.52 1.36
C ARG A 17 -1.81 19.94 1.38
N CYS A 18 -2.57 20.22 0.32
CA CYS A 18 -3.91 19.72 0.08
C CYS A 18 -3.87 18.84 -1.16
N VAL A 19 -4.24 17.58 -1.00
CA VAL A 19 -4.26 16.58 -2.08
C VAL A 19 -5.63 16.52 -2.77
N THR A 20 -6.60 17.29 -2.28
CA THR A 20 -7.95 17.37 -2.83
C THR A 20 -8.08 18.66 -3.62
N SER A 21 -8.34 18.55 -4.93
CA SER A 21 -8.57 19.71 -5.80
C SER A 21 -10.07 20.01 -5.99
N GLU A 22 -10.91 19.00 -5.80
CA GLU A 22 -12.36 19.11 -5.96
C GLU A 22 -13.02 19.70 -4.70
N PRO A 23 -14.06 20.55 -4.85
CA PRO A 23 -14.85 20.99 -3.71
C PRO A 23 -15.49 19.77 -3.03
N ASP A 24 -15.52 19.80 -1.70
CA ASP A 24 -16.15 18.77 -0.88
C ASP A 24 -17.67 18.76 -1.15
N THR A 25 -18.06 17.96 -2.14
CA THR A 25 -19.46 17.74 -2.51
C THR A 25 -19.94 16.48 -1.82
N LYS A 26 -21.23 16.46 -1.44
CA LYS A 26 -21.85 15.32 -0.75
C LYS A 26 -21.77 13.98 -1.50
N GLU A 27 -21.37 13.99 -2.78
CA GLU A 27 -21.25 12.80 -3.62
C GLU A 27 -19.83 12.25 -3.72
N LEU A 28 -18.85 12.92 -3.10
CA LEU A 28 -17.45 12.52 -3.14
C LEU A 28 -17.10 11.70 -1.89
N VAL A 29 -16.66 10.47 -2.09
CA VAL A 29 -16.21 9.58 -1.01
C VAL A 29 -14.69 9.51 -1.01
N TYR A 30 -14.10 9.70 0.16
CA TYR A 30 -12.66 9.63 0.39
C TYR A 30 -12.31 8.35 1.15
N GLU A 31 -11.42 7.54 0.59
CA GLU A 31 -10.94 6.31 1.22
C GLU A 31 -9.41 6.32 1.29
N LEU A 32 -8.88 6.16 2.50
CA LEU A 32 -7.44 5.99 2.69
C LEU A 32 -7.12 4.51 2.62
N GLU A 33 -6.41 4.10 1.58
CA GLU A 33 -6.01 2.72 1.35
C GLU A 33 -4.50 2.57 1.53
N ALA A 34 -4.12 1.41 2.05
CA ALA A 34 -2.73 1.05 2.26
C ALA A 34 -2.45 -0.33 1.66
N PHE A 35 -1.36 -0.43 0.92
CA PHE A 35 -0.85 -1.66 0.38
C PHE A 35 0.58 -1.89 0.87
N GLY A 36 0.87 -3.11 1.29
CA GLY A 36 2.19 -3.50 1.75
C GLY A 36 2.61 -4.85 1.17
N ASP A 37 3.84 -4.92 0.69
CA ASP A 37 4.52 -6.16 0.35
C ASP A 37 5.72 -6.35 1.29
N ALA A 38 5.84 -7.57 1.80
CA ALA A 38 6.91 -7.98 2.69
C ALA A 38 7.50 -9.28 2.16
N SER A 39 8.56 -9.13 1.38
CA SER A 39 9.31 -10.26 0.83
C SER A 39 10.49 -10.62 1.75
N SER A 40 11.18 -11.73 1.43
CA SER A 40 12.37 -12.14 2.15
C SER A 40 13.57 -11.18 1.98
N SER A 41 13.54 -10.30 0.98
CA SER A 41 14.63 -9.38 0.63
C SER A 41 14.31 -7.92 0.93
N ALA A 42 13.04 -7.51 0.82
CA ALA A 42 12.62 -6.13 1.02
C ALA A 42 11.16 -6.02 1.48
N ASN A 43 10.89 -4.94 2.20
CA ASN A 43 9.55 -4.50 2.56
C ASN A 43 9.23 -3.19 1.85
N ALA A 44 8.03 -3.07 1.33
CA ALA A 44 7.51 -1.84 0.74
C ALA A 44 6.08 -1.63 1.22
N GLU A 45 5.78 -0.41 1.65
CA GLU A 45 4.45 0.02 2.07
C GLU A 45 4.11 1.31 1.33
N VAL A 46 2.86 1.42 0.90
CA VAL A 46 2.33 2.56 0.16
C VAL A 46 0.97 2.91 0.73
N VAL A 47 0.76 4.20 1.00
CA VAL A 47 -0.54 4.75 1.40
C VAL A 47 -0.98 5.71 0.31
N TYR A 48 -2.18 5.50 -0.20
CA TYR A 48 -2.79 6.34 -1.23
C TYR A 48 -4.22 6.70 -0.84
N LEU A 49 -4.65 7.88 -1.28
CA LEU A 49 -5.99 8.38 -1.08
C LEU A 49 -6.79 8.14 -2.36
N VAL A 50 -7.92 7.47 -2.21
CA VAL A 50 -8.87 7.18 -3.29
C VAL A 50 -10.04 8.14 -3.16
N PHE A 51 -10.38 8.78 -4.26
CA PHE A 51 -11.53 9.68 -4.39
C PHE A 51 -12.52 9.03 -5.34
N LYS A 52 -13.71 8.71 -4.85
CA LYS A 52 -14.78 8.10 -5.64
C LYS A 52 -15.89 9.13 -5.82
N SER A 53 -16.15 9.48 -7.07
CA SER A 53 -17.33 10.22 -7.50
C SER A 53 -18.29 9.28 -8.23
N ARG A 54 -19.47 9.77 -8.63
CA ARG A 54 -20.40 9.00 -9.47
C ARG A 54 -19.82 8.58 -10.83
N THR A 55 -18.87 9.35 -11.36
CA THR A 55 -18.40 9.22 -12.75
C THR A 55 -16.93 8.84 -12.85
N SER A 56 -16.17 8.99 -11.76
CA SER A 56 -14.73 8.81 -11.77
C SER A 56 -14.21 8.26 -10.45
N THR A 57 -13.10 7.54 -10.53
CA THR A 57 -12.26 7.20 -9.39
C THR A 57 -10.87 7.75 -9.66
N GLN A 58 -10.35 8.53 -8.72
CA GLN A 58 -9.00 9.09 -8.77
C GLN A 58 -8.19 8.57 -7.59
N VAL A 59 -6.88 8.44 -7.78
CA VAL A 59 -5.96 7.94 -6.77
C VAL A 59 -4.77 8.88 -6.66
N GLN A 60 -4.40 9.24 -5.44
CA GLN A 60 -3.23 10.06 -5.18
C GLN A 60 -2.34 9.44 -4.11
N LEU A 61 -1.05 9.28 -4.46
CA LEU A 61 -0.03 8.81 -3.52
C LEU A 61 0.13 9.82 -2.37
N ILE A 62 0.03 9.34 -1.13
CA ILE A 62 0.20 10.16 0.07
C ILE A 62 1.58 9.93 0.67
N ALA A 63 1.96 8.67 0.83
CA ALA A 63 3.25 8.29 1.39
C ALA A 63 3.66 6.92 0.89
N SER A 64 4.97 6.68 0.85
CA SER A 64 5.53 5.35 0.68
C SER A 64 6.75 5.19 1.57
N LYS A 65 7.00 3.95 1.97
CA LYS A 65 8.17 3.56 2.75
C LYS A 65 8.72 2.25 2.21
N THR A 66 10.01 2.25 1.94
CA THR A 66 10.73 1.05 1.51
C THR A 66 11.85 0.76 2.51
N GLY A 67 12.09 -0.52 2.78
CA GLY A 67 13.17 -0.98 3.64
C GLY A 67 13.73 -2.32 3.17
N VAL A 68 15.01 -2.55 3.44
CA VAL A 68 15.61 -3.88 3.25
C VAL A 68 15.07 -4.81 4.35
N ALA A 69 14.73 -6.04 3.99
CA ALA A 69 14.23 -7.00 4.95
C ALA A 69 15.30 -7.26 6.04
N PRO A 70 14.90 -7.50 7.30
CA PRO A 70 15.85 -7.82 8.36
C PRO A 70 16.71 -9.04 8.01
N LEU A 71 18.03 -8.95 8.26
CA LEU A 71 18.97 -10.05 8.00
C LEU A 71 18.60 -11.35 8.73
N LYS A 72 17.98 -11.23 9.91
CA LYS A 72 17.37 -12.36 10.60
C LYS A 72 15.88 -12.35 10.30
N LYS A 73 15.40 -13.42 9.64
CA LYS A 73 13.96 -13.62 9.43
C LYS A 73 13.23 -13.47 10.77
N GLN A 74 12.42 -12.43 10.87
CA GLN A 74 11.53 -12.22 11.99
C GLN A 74 10.23 -12.94 11.66
N THR A 75 10.03 -14.12 12.22
CA THR A 75 8.69 -14.71 12.26
C THR A 75 7.89 -13.89 13.26
N ILE A 76 6.70 -13.41 12.86
CA ILE A 76 5.73 -12.92 13.82
C ILE A 76 5.44 -14.12 14.73
N SER A 77 5.97 -14.13 15.95
CA SER A 77 5.55 -15.14 16.92
C SER A 77 4.12 -14.77 17.32
N SER A 78 3.15 -15.39 16.66
CA SER A 78 1.83 -15.51 17.25
C SER A 78 2.03 -16.20 18.59
N ARG A 79 2.05 -15.45 19.70
CA ARG A 79 1.91 -16.00 21.06
C ARG A 79 0.49 -16.58 21.25
N ARG A 80 0.03 -17.43 20.34
CA ARG A 80 -1.21 -18.22 20.40
C ARG A 80 -0.96 -19.48 19.60
N LYS A 81 -1.21 -20.62 20.26
CA LYS A 81 -0.96 -22.01 19.84
C LYS A 81 -1.01 -22.22 18.32
N ASP A 82 0.00 -22.92 17.83
CA ASP A 82 0.49 -22.99 16.45
C ASP A 82 -0.48 -23.49 15.36
N ASN A 83 -1.75 -23.76 15.64
CA ASN A 83 -2.57 -24.54 14.70
C ASN A 83 -3.90 -23.90 14.30
N GLU A 84 -4.25 -22.72 14.82
CA GLU A 84 -5.50 -22.05 14.46
C GLU A 84 -5.22 -20.64 13.96
N TRP A 85 -5.19 -20.51 12.62
CA TRP A 85 -5.28 -19.21 11.99
C TRP A 85 -6.56 -18.52 12.48
N LYS A 86 -6.46 -17.26 12.91
CA LYS A 86 -7.66 -16.47 13.27
C LYS A 86 -8.62 -16.50 12.07
N GLN A 87 -9.91 -16.75 12.32
CA GLN A 87 -10.94 -16.81 11.26
C GLN A 87 -10.85 -15.66 10.25
N PHE A 88 -10.61 -14.44 10.73
CA PHE A 88 -10.42 -13.27 9.86
C PHE A 88 -9.27 -13.45 8.84
N VAL A 89 -8.14 -13.99 9.26
CA VAL A 89 -6.99 -14.22 8.37
C VAL A 89 -7.31 -15.32 7.36
N ASN A 90 -8.00 -16.38 7.78
CA ASN A 90 -8.46 -17.42 6.87
C ASN A 90 -9.43 -16.88 5.81
N HIS A 91 -10.40 -16.07 6.21
CA HIS A 91 -11.35 -15.46 5.28
C HIS A 91 -10.65 -14.55 4.28
N ARG A 92 -9.68 -13.73 4.73
CA ARG A 92 -8.91 -12.84 3.85
C ARG A 92 -7.99 -13.59 2.89
N VAL A 93 -7.33 -14.66 3.33
CA VAL A 93 -6.50 -15.49 2.45
C VAL A 93 -7.35 -16.25 1.43
N ALA A 94 -8.52 -16.75 1.82
CA ALA A 94 -9.45 -17.39 0.90
C ALA A 94 -9.95 -16.41 -0.17
N GLU A 95 -10.33 -15.20 0.24
CA GLU A 95 -10.72 -14.11 -0.65
C GLU A 95 -9.61 -13.76 -1.64
N ILE A 96 -8.37 -13.55 -1.16
CA ILE A 96 -7.22 -13.23 -2.02
C ILE A 96 -6.93 -14.37 -3.02
N ARG A 97 -7.02 -15.64 -2.58
CA ARG A 97 -6.81 -16.80 -3.46
C ARG A 97 -7.88 -16.93 -4.54
N GLN A 98 -9.10 -16.47 -4.30
CA GLN A 98 -10.16 -16.42 -5.32
C GLN A 98 -9.92 -15.31 -6.37
N LEU A 99 -9.18 -14.27 -6.00
CA LEU A 99 -8.88 -13.13 -6.87
C LEU A 99 -7.60 -13.31 -7.71
N LEU A 100 -6.77 -14.29 -7.38
CA LEU A 100 -5.57 -14.61 -8.15
C LEU A 100 -5.90 -15.63 -9.26
N PRO A 101 -5.42 -15.44 -10.50
CA PRO A 101 -5.53 -16.45 -11.55
C PRO A 101 -4.89 -17.76 -11.08
N THR A 102 -5.60 -18.87 -11.28
CA THR A 102 -5.18 -20.21 -10.82
C THR A 102 -4.01 -20.80 -11.62
N ASP A 103 -3.49 -20.08 -12.62
CA ASP A 103 -2.47 -20.56 -13.54
C ASP A 103 -1.10 -19.93 -13.22
N ILE A 104 -0.38 -20.55 -12.30
CA ILE A 104 1.10 -20.62 -12.28
C ILE A 104 1.50 -22.07 -12.04
#